data_AF-A0A5J9TZH6-F1
#
_entry.id   AF-A0A5J9TZH6-F1
#
_cell.length_a   1.000
_cell.length_b   1.000
_cell.length_c   1.000
_cell.angle_alpha   90.00
_cell.angle_beta   90.00
_cell.angle_gamma   90.00
#
_symmetry.space_group_name_H-M   'P 1'
#
loop_
_entity.id
_entity.type
_entity.pdbx_description
1 polymer ?
#
loop_
_entity_poly.entity_id
_entity_poly.type
_entity_poly.pdbx_seq_one_letter_code
_entity_poly.pdbx_strand_id
1 'polypeptide(L)' 'MDTTSKPVISACANMMKCGQRQMRYKLKKKFFNNILANDVVVKSPVPSMNDDQWEALVKLWSSPQHKVDEC' A
#
# COMPACT_ATOMS: atom_id res chain seq x y z
N MET A 1 -2.87 -30.85 8.35
CA MET A 1 -3.51 -29.54 8.13
C MET A 1 -4.00 -29.55 6.70
N ASP A 2 -5.32 -29.51 6.48
CA ASP A 2 -5.89 -29.55 5.13
C ASP A 2 -5.88 -28.13 4.53
N THR A 3 -4.77 -27.81 3.87
CA THR A 3 -4.49 -26.50 3.27
C THR A 3 -5.41 -26.13 2.11
N THR A 4 -6.15 -27.11 1.60
CA THR A 4 -7.07 -26.99 0.47
C THR A 4 -8.50 -26.62 0.88
N SER A 5 -8.79 -26.62 2.19
CA SER A 5 -10.11 -26.24 2.67
C SER A 5 -10.36 -24.74 2.43
N LYS A 6 -11.57 -24.41 1.93
CA LYS A 6 -12.04 -23.03 1.72
C LYS A 6 -11.74 -22.07 2.90
N PRO A 7 -11.97 -22.44 4.17
CA PRO A 7 -11.66 -21.56 5.29
C PRO A 7 -10.15 -21.27 5.42
N VAL A 8 -9.28 -22.25 5.19
CA VAL A 8 -7.83 -22.06 5.26
C VAL A 8 -7.35 -21.14 4.14
N ILE A 9 -7.82 -21.35 2.90
CA ILE A 9 -7.49 -20.48 1.76
C ILE A 9 -7.93 -19.04 2.03
N SER A 10 -9.15 -18.85 2.54
CA SER A 10 -9.69 -17.52 2.88
C SER A 10 -8.86 -16.83 3.97
N ALA A 11 -8.52 -17.57 5.05
CA ALA A 11 -7.69 -17.03 6.13
C ALA A 11 -6.31 -16.61 5.63
N CYS A 12 -5.66 -17.42 4.80
CA CYS A 12 -4.38 -17.08 4.19
C CYS A 12 -4.48 -15.85 3.27
N ALA A 13 -5.53 -15.76 2.44
CA ALA A 13 -5.77 -14.60 1.58
C ALA A 13 -5.96 -13.31 2.39
N ASN A 14 -6.71 -13.38 3.49
CA ASN A 14 -6.91 -12.24 4.38
C ASN A 14 -5.60 -11.82 5.05
N MET A 15 -4.78 -12.78 5.51
CA MET A 15 -3.46 -12.49 6.09
C MET A 15 -2.55 -11.78 5.08
N MET A 16 -2.52 -12.23 3.83
CA MET A 16 -1.75 -11.58 2.77
C MET A 16 -2.25 -10.15 2.48
N LYS A 17 -3.56 -9.95 2.40
CA LYS A 17 -4.16 -8.62 2.21
C LYS A 17 -3.83 -7.67 3.37
N CYS A 18 -3.88 -8.15 4.60
CA CYS A 18 -3.49 -7.36 5.78
C CYS A 18 -2.02 -6.96 5.73
N GLY A 19 -1.13 -7.89 5.37
CA GLY A 19 0.30 -7.59 5.19
C GLY A 19 0.55 -6.51 4.14
N GLN A 20 -0.11 -6.62 2.98
CA GLN A 20 -0.02 -5.61 1.92
C GLN A 20 -0.54 -4.24 2.37
N ARG A 21 -1.65 -4.19 3.11
CA ARG A 21 -2.20 -2.95 3.67
C ARG A 21 -1.21 -2.29 4.62
N GLN A 22 -0.58 -3.06 5.51
CA GLN A 22 0.42 -2.53 6.45
C GLN A 22 1.67 -2.00 5.74
N MET A 23 2.13 -2.69 4.70
CA MET A 23 3.23 -2.21 3.87
C MET A 23 2.89 -0.85 3.21
N ARG A 24 1.69 -0.72 2.63
CA ARG A 24 1.22 0.53 2.02
C ARG A 24 1.14 1.68 3.03
N TYR A 25 0.65 1.45 4.25
CA TYR A 25 0.61 2.48 5.29
C TYR A 25 1.99 2.98 5.68
N LYS A 26 2.95 2.07 5.92
CA LYS A 26 4.33 2.45 6.23
C LYS A 26 4.96 3.27 5.10
N LEU A 27 4.69 2.89 3.86
CA LEU A 27 5.18 3.57 2.67
C LEU A 27 4.59 4.98 2.54
N LYS A 28 3.26 5.11 2.63
CA LYS A 28 2.57 6.41 2.61
C LYS A 28 3.06 7.32 3.73
N LYS A 29 3.20 6.79 4.96
CA LYS A 29 3.69 7.58 6.10
C LYS A 29 5.11 8.09 5.86
N LYS A 30 6.01 7.26 5.33
CA LYS A 30 7.43 7.62 5.15
C LYS A 30 7.67 8.56 3.98
N PHE A 31 6.97 8.37 2.85
CA PHE A 31 7.29 9.03 1.58
C PHE A 31 6.20 9.95 1.05
N PHE A 32 5.02 9.99 1.66
CA PHE A 32 3.91 10.85 1.22
C PHE A 32 3.48 11.86 2.28
N ASN A 33 3.22 11.42 3.52
CA ASN A 33 2.72 12.33 4.56
C ASN A 33 3.77 13.31 5.10
N ASN A 34 5.05 12.93 5.10
CA ASN A 34 6.14 13.75 5.64
C ASN A 34 6.87 14.58 4.57
N ILE A 35 6.44 14.50 3.30
CA ILE A 35 7.11 15.17 2.18
C ILE A 35 6.18 16.27 1.64
N LEU A 36 6.72 17.46 1.34
CA LEU A 36 5.96 18.50 0.65
C LEU A 36 5.50 17.95 -0.71
N ALA A 37 4.27 18.25 -1.14
CA ALA A 37 3.68 17.69 -2.37
C ALA A 37 4.55 17.87 -3.65
N ASN A 38 5.48 18.83 -3.64
CA ASN A 38 6.42 19.09 -4.75
C ASN A 38 7.66 18.17 -4.76
N ASP A 39 7.97 17.51 -3.64
CA ASP A 39 9.15 16.62 -3.48
C ASP A 39 8.77 15.13 -3.46
N VAL A 40 7.52 14.79 -3.78
CA VAL A 40 7.10 13.39 -3.87
C VAL A 40 7.97 12.69 -4.90
N VAL A 41 8.72 11.68 -4.44
CA VAL A 41 9.69 10.95 -5.26
C VAL A 41 8.96 10.37 -6.47
N VAL A 42 9.39 10.74 -7.68
CA VAL A 42 8.77 10.28 -8.95
C VAL A 42 9.06 8.80 -9.20
N LYS A 43 10.17 8.29 -8.65
CA LYS A 43 10.59 6.89 -8.77
C LYS A 43 10.23 6.08 -7.54
N SER A 44 10.02 4.79 -7.74
CA SER A 44 9.74 3.86 -6.67
C SER A 44 10.88 3.84 -5.65
N PRO A 45 10.61 4.19 -4.38
CA PRO A 45 11.63 4.14 -3.33
C PRO A 45 11.88 2.71 -2.82
N VAL A 46 11.15 1.72 -3.35
CA VAL A 46 11.26 0.31 -2.95
C VAL A 46 11.63 -0.54 -4.16
N PRO A 47 12.72 -1.34 -4.11
CA PRO A 47 13.19 -2.11 -5.25
C PRO A 47 12.22 -3.23 -5.68
N SER A 48 11.26 -3.61 -4.83
CA SER A 48 10.24 -4.61 -5.14
C SER A 48 9.00 -4.04 -5.81
N MET A 49 8.96 -2.72 -6.07
CA MET A 49 7.82 -2.03 -6.66
C MET A 49 8.30 -1.26 -7.88
N ASN A 50 7.58 -1.41 -9.00
CA ASN A 50 7.90 -0.70 -10.22
C ASN A 50 7.40 0.75 -10.14
N ASP A 51 8.01 1.62 -10.95
CA ASP A 51 7.66 3.04 -11.00
C ASP A 51 6.18 3.27 -11.37
N ASP A 52 5.62 2.51 -12.33
CA ASP A 52 4.21 2.62 -12.71
C ASP A 52 3.25 2.27 -11.55
N GLN A 53 3.62 1.27 -10.75
CA GLN A 53 2.84 0.85 -9.58
C GLN A 53 2.92 1.91 -8.46
N TRP A 54 4.08 2.53 -8.32
CA TRP A 54 4.30 3.63 -7.38
C TRP A 54 3.50 4.87 -7.79
N GLU A 55 3.53 5.27 -9.06
CA GLU A 55 2.77 6.40 -9.59
C GLU A 55 1.26 6.21 -9.37
N ALA A 56 0.74 5.00 -9.64
CA ALA A 56 -0.65 4.67 -9.38
C ALA A 56 -1.03 4.84 -7.88
N LEU A 57 -0.14 4.47 -6.96
CA LEU A 57 -0.34 4.67 -5.52
C LEU A 57 -0.31 6.14 -5.13
N VAL A 58 0.64 6.91 -5.65
CA VAL A 58 0.74 8.36 -5.40
C VAL A 58 -0.51 9.08 -5.90
N LYS A 59 -1.02 8.73 -7.08
CA LYS A 59 -2.27 9.27 -7.64
C LYS A 59 -3.48 8.90 -6.77
N LEU A 60 -3.54 7.66 -6.29
CA LEU A 60 -4.59 7.20 -5.38
C LEU A 60 -4.56 8.00 -4.06
N TRP A 61 -3.39 8.18 -3.45
CA TRP A 61 -3.25 8.90 -2.17
C TRP A 61 -3.41 10.42 -2.29
N SER A 62 -3.15 10.99 -3.46
CA SER A 62 -3.40 12.40 -3.77
C SER A 62 -4.88 12.73 -3.91
N SER A 63 -5.73 11.71 -4.10
CA SER A 63 -7.18 11.89 -4.25
C SER A 63 -7.83 12.29 -2.90
N PRO A 64 -8.80 13.23 -2.88
CA PRO A 64 -9.37 13.77 -1.64
C PRO A 64 -9.98 12.72 -0.70
N GLN A 65 -10.55 11.65 -1.26
CA GLN A 65 -11.11 10.53 -0.50
C GLN A 65 -10.08 9.79 0.37
N HIS A 66 -8.79 9.86 0.03
CA HIS A 66 -7.73 9.15 0.75
C HIS A 66 -6.89 10.09 1.63
N LYS A 67 -7.28 11.38 1.75
CA LYS A 67 -6.72 12.32 2.72
C LYS A 67 -7.34 12.18 4.12
N VAL A 68 -8.53 11.59 4.21
CA VAL A 68 -9.26 11.41 5.47
C VAL A 68 -9.72 9.96 5.56
N ASP A 69 -8.82 9.09 6.00
CA ASP A 69 -9.21 7.82 6.60
C ASP A 69 -8.21 7.57 7.72
N GLU A 70 -8.37 8.37 8.76
CA GLU A 70 -8.06 7.95 10.12
C GLU A 70 -9.04 6.83 10.44
N CYS A 71 -8.52 5.59 10.43
CA CYS A 71 -9.07 4.45 11.15
C CYS A 71 -8.07 4.10 12.25
#